data_AF-A0AB36JDX1-F1
#
_entry.id   AF-A0AB36JDX1-F1
#
_cell.length_a   1.000
_cell.length_b   1.000
_cell.length_c   1.000
_cell.angle_alpha   90.00
_cell.angle_beta   90.00
_cell.angle_gamma   90.00
#
_symmetry.space_group_name_H-M   'P 1'
#
loop_
_entity.id
_entity.type
_entity.pdbx_description
1 polymer ?
#
loop_
_entity_poly.entity_id
_entity_poly.type
_entity_poly.pdbx_seq_one_letter_code
_entity_poly.pdbx_strand_id
1 'polypeptide(L)'
;MTIKKSAAITALSLLVLIGAVSGTAGAVPAGSNNKSKATAPVEQNTPVSSTIEALIAKENTVPLQAGELKVLYVNDKKSNPHETLSISYMPYRFSSINEAAQKFFSLSGKSLLIPTSLPEDYKLQDVVLNPVIPMFFSSEYKTLRDQLKAKAQAGGKKVISQSLKWSNTETSITYLRNGERVNLRSAPAYTLPEGVTLAQLPGDQDESLTINGVEAVYTVFGPHHGDRKVQLVWSSADGSVDYTLTSTKNTAQTKAELEALVTSLTAQ
;
A
#
# COMPACT_ATOMS: atom_id res chain seq x y z
N MET A 1 -14.46 -14.94 32.85
CA MET A 1 -15.57 -15.21 31.91
C MET A 1 -15.66 -13.99 31.01
N THR A 2 -15.01 -14.06 29.86
CA THR A 2 -14.76 -12.88 29.00
C THR A 2 -15.64 -13.02 27.77
N ILE A 3 -16.56 -12.08 27.59
CA ILE A 3 -17.58 -12.08 26.54
C ILE A 3 -16.86 -11.82 25.20
N LYS A 4 -16.86 -12.81 24.30
CA LYS A 4 -16.43 -12.65 22.90
C LYS A 4 -17.46 -11.78 22.18
N LYS A 5 -17.02 -10.66 21.61
CA LYS A 5 -17.83 -9.86 20.67
C LYS A 5 -17.45 -10.29 19.25
N SER A 6 -18.29 -11.12 18.64
CA SER A 6 -18.25 -11.39 17.20
C SER A 6 -18.82 -10.17 16.47
N ALA A 7 -18.03 -9.55 15.60
CA ALA A 7 -18.49 -8.45 14.77
C ALA A 7 -19.14 -9.03 13.50
N ALA A 8 -20.47 -8.98 13.45
CA ALA A 8 -21.24 -9.28 12.25
C ALA A 8 -21.10 -8.13 11.24
N ILE A 9 -20.63 -8.43 10.04
CA ILE A 9 -20.57 -7.46 8.94
C ILE A 9 -21.94 -7.48 8.25
N THR A 10 -22.69 -6.38 8.37
CA THR A 10 -23.98 -6.17 7.69
C THR A 10 -23.76 -5.19 6.55
N ALA A 11 -24.06 -5.58 5.31
CA ALA A 11 -24.00 -4.72 4.14
C ALA A 11 -25.36 -4.02 3.91
N LEU A 12 -25.37 -2.68 3.87
CA LEU A 12 -26.49 -1.91 3.35
C LEU A 12 -25.98 -0.86 2.35
N SER A 13 -26.61 -0.87 1.18
CA SER A 13 -26.32 -0.10 -0.03
C SER A 13 -27.01 1.26 -0.03
N LEU A 14 -26.39 2.30 -0.63
CA LEU A 14 -27.09 3.43 -1.24
C LEU A 14 -26.19 4.24 -2.18
N LEU A 15 -26.66 4.39 -3.43
CA LEU A 15 -26.14 5.25 -4.50
C LEU A 15 -26.44 6.73 -4.23
N VAL A 16 -25.55 7.64 -4.62
CA VAL A 16 -25.91 8.99 -5.12
C VAL A 16 -24.94 9.46 -6.22
N LEU A 17 -25.51 9.85 -7.37
CA LEU A 17 -24.91 10.56 -8.50
C LEU A 17 -24.95 12.07 -8.27
N ILE A 18 -23.90 12.81 -8.63
CA ILE A 18 -24.00 14.26 -8.93
C ILE A 18 -23.09 14.61 -10.12
N GLY A 19 -23.69 15.23 -11.14
CA GLY A 19 -23.04 15.73 -12.35
C GLY A 19 -22.43 17.12 -12.17
N ALA A 20 -21.51 17.48 -13.07
CA ALA A 20 -20.93 18.81 -13.15
C ALA A 20 -21.13 19.39 -14.56
N VAL A 21 -21.73 20.58 -14.61
CA VAL A 21 -21.84 21.45 -15.78
C VAL A 21 -20.69 22.45 -15.70
N SER A 22 -19.96 22.65 -16.81
CA SER A 22 -18.97 23.71 -16.91
C SER A 22 -19.25 24.56 -18.15
N GLY A 23 -19.63 25.81 -17.89
CA GLY A 23 -19.82 26.86 -18.90
C GLY A 23 -18.50 27.45 -19.42
N THR A 24 -18.59 28.01 -20.62
CA THR A 24 -17.53 28.56 -21.47
C THR A 24 -17.29 30.07 -21.25
N ALA A 25 -16.05 30.53 -21.46
CA ALA A 25 -15.65 31.81 -22.08
C ALA A 25 -14.11 31.95 -21.93
N GLY A 26 -13.29 32.49 -22.83
CA GLY A 26 -13.52 33.25 -24.06
C GLY A 26 -12.39 34.29 -24.22
N ALA A 27 -11.59 34.11 -25.28
CA ALA A 27 -10.80 35.10 -26.05
C ALA A 27 -9.65 35.96 -25.44
N VAL A 28 -8.50 35.89 -26.14
CA VAL A 28 -7.34 36.81 -26.20
C VAL A 28 -7.71 38.07 -27.05
N PRO A 29 -6.97 39.22 -27.08
CA PRO A 29 -5.71 39.30 -27.86
C PRO A 29 -4.63 40.36 -27.43
N ALA A 30 -3.39 40.05 -27.83
CA ALA A 30 -2.33 40.86 -28.46
C ALA A 30 -1.76 42.18 -27.87
N GLY A 31 -0.42 42.30 -27.92
CA GLY A 31 0.24 43.48 -28.52
C GLY A 31 1.52 44.02 -27.86
N SER A 32 2.65 43.91 -28.59
CA SER A 32 3.65 44.97 -28.87
C SER A 32 5.12 44.70 -28.48
N ASN A 33 5.96 44.86 -29.50
CA ASN A 33 7.42 44.87 -29.51
C ASN A 33 8.01 46.11 -28.81
N ASN A 34 9.21 45.97 -28.23
CA ASN A 34 10.31 46.90 -28.52
C ASN A 34 11.67 46.35 -28.05
N LYS A 35 12.63 46.35 -28.99
CA LYS A 35 14.06 46.11 -28.77
C LYS A 35 14.70 47.36 -28.17
N SER A 36 15.47 47.22 -27.11
CA SER A 36 16.44 48.23 -26.68
C SER A 36 17.70 47.55 -26.15
N LYS A 37 18.84 47.93 -26.71
CA LYS A 37 20.18 47.44 -26.43
C LYS A 37 20.63 48.05 -25.09
N ALA A 38 20.81 47.22 -24.07
CA ALA A 38 21.34 47.64 -22.77
C ALA A 38 22.52 46.74 -22.39
N THR A 39 23.56 47.40 -21.90
CA THR A 39 24.84 46.91 -21.40
C THR A 39 24.64 45.79 -20.38
N ALA A 40 25.35 44.67 -20.54
CA ALA A 40 25.25 43.53 -19.63
C ALA A 40 25.75 43.91 -18.22
N PRO A 41 24.93 43.80 -17.17
CA PRO A 41 25.42 43.82 -15.80
C PRO A 41 26.16 42.51 -15.54
N VAL A 42 27.29 42.61 -14.85
CA VAL A 42 27.99 41.45 -14.29
C VAL A 42 27.01 40.74 -13.35
N GLU A 43 26.58 39.53 -13.73
CA GLU A 43 25.72 38.69 -12.91
C GLU A 43 26.45 38.35 -11.60
N GLN A 44 26.07 39.05 -10.53
CA GLN A 44 26.23 38.51 -9.19
C GLN A 44 25.46 37.18 -9.18
N ASN A 45 26.20 36.06 -9.14
CA ASN A 45 25.69 34.71 -8.95
C ASN A 45 24.96 34.62 -7.61
N THR A 46 23.74 35.15 -7.58
CA THR A 46 22.78 34.94 -6.53
C THR A 46 22.28 33.52 -6.74
N PRO A 47 22.35 32.60 -5.76
CA PRO A 47 21.85 31.25 -5.93
C PRO A 47 20.38 31.34 -6.34
N VAL A 48 20.06 30.93 -7.56
CA VAL A 48 18.67 30.84 -8.02
C VAL A 48 17.96 29.90 -7.07
N SER A 49 16.99 30.41 -6.30
CA SER A 49 16.17 29.59 -5.43
C SER A 49 15.51 28.51 -6.29
N SER A 50 15.82 27.25 -6.02
CA SER A 50 15.23 26.13 -6.74
C SER A 50 13.71 26.14 -6.57
N THR A 51 12.99 25.86 -7.66
CA THR A 51 11.54 25.68 -7.60
C THR A 51 11.18 24.50 -6.70
N ILE A 52 9.95 24.47 -6.18
CA ILE A 52 9.49 23.37 -5.34
C ILE A 52 9.54 22.05 -6.11
N GLU A 53 9.20 22.07 -7.39
CA GLU A 53 9.27 20.90 -8.27
C GLU A 53 10.71 20.37 -8.40
N ALA A 54 11.70 21.26 -8.54
CA ALA A 54 13.11 20.87 -8.60
C ALA A 54 13.60 20.27 -7.26
N LEU A 55 13.11 20.79 -6.12
CA LEU A 55 13.41 20.23 -4.81
C LEU A 55 12.79 18.84 -4.63
N ILE A 56 11.53 18.66 -5.03
CA ILE A 56 10.86 17.35 -5.00
C ILE A 56 11.58 16.35 -5.92
N ALA A 57 11.90 16.76 -7.14
CA ALA A 57 12.62 15.93 -8.09
C ALA A 57 13.97 15.48 -7.54
N LYS A 58 14.74 16.40 -6.93
CA LYS A 58 16.01 16.07 -6.28
C LYS A 58 15.83 14.97 -5.23
N GLU A 59 14.84 15.11 -4.34
CA GLU A 59 14.56 14.08 -3.33
C GLU A 59 14.18 12.73 -3.96
N ASN A 60 13.45 12.73 -5.08
CA ASN A 60 13.03 11.51 -5.77
C ASN A 60 14.13 10.85 -6.61
N THR A 61 15.16 11.59 -7.03
CA THR A 61 16.29 11.03 -7.80
C THR A 61 17.25 10.19 -6.96
N VAL A 62 17.20 10.31 -5.63
CA VAL A 62 18.03 9.47 -4.73
C VAL A 62 17.45 8.05 -4.70
N PRO A 63 18.13 7.05 -5.29
CA PRO A 63 17.62 5.68 -5.33
C PRO A 63 17.60 5.07 -3.93
N LEU A 64 16.53 4.34 -3.62
CA LEU A 64 16.36 3.64 -2.36
C LEU A 64 17.02 2.26 -2.42
N GLN A 65 17.79 1.92 -1.39
CA GLN A 65 18.31 0.58 -1.17
C GLN A 65 17.24 -0.33 -0.56
N ALA A 66 17.37 -1.64 -0.74
CA ALA A 66 16.43 -2.61 -0.16
C ALA A 66 16.32 -2.45 1.36
N GLY A 67 15.09 -2.27 1.83
CA GLY A 67 14.79 -1.97 3.24
C GLY A 67 14.64 -0.49 3.57
N GLU A 68 14.94 0.42 2.64
CA GLU A 68 14.80 1.84 2.90
C GLU A 68 13.35 2.30 2.73
N LEU A 69 12.92 3.14 3.66
CA LEU A 69 11.64 3.84 3.65
C LEU A 69 11.95 5.34 3.84
N LYS A 70 11.44 6.17 2.94
CA LYS A 70 11.60 7.61 2.95
C LYS A 70 10.24 8.28 2.90
N VAL A 71 10.09 9.31 3.72
CA VAL A 71 8.89 10.15 3.75
C VAL A 71 9.29 11.57 3.42
N LEU A 72 8.50 12.19 2.56
CA LEU A 72 8.67 13.54 2.08
C LEU A 72 7.43 14.37 2.42
N TYR A 73 7.66 15.55 2.99
CA TYR A 73 6.65 16.57 3.20
C TYR A 73 6.99 17.83 2.42
N VAL A 74 6.01 18.36 1.70
CA VAL A 74 6.10 19.63 0.98
C VAL A 74 5.36 20.69 1.80
N ASN A 75 6.12 21.67 2.29
CA ASN A 75 5.64 22.81 3.06
C ASN A 75 5.28 23.97 2.11
N ASP A 76 4.37 23.70 1.19
CA ASP A 76 3.83 24.70 0.28
C ASP A 76 2.36 24.36 -0.02
N LYS A 77 1.46 25.31 0.23
CA LYS A 77 0.01 25.07 0.12
C LYS A 77 -0.46 24.91 -1.33
N LYS A 78 0.28 25.45 -2.30
CA LYS A 78 -0.07 25.32 -3.72
C LYS A 78 0.30 23.93 -4.24
N SER A 79 1.48 23.42 -3.86
CA SER A 79 1.97 22.10 -4.26
C SER A 79 1.46 20.97 -3.38
N ASN A 80 1.06 21.24 -2.13
CA ASN A 80 0.53 20.25 -1.18
C ASN A 80 -0.70 20.79 -0.41
N PRO A 81 -1.83 21.04 -1.09
CA PRO A 81 -3.01 21.67 -0.49
C PRO A 81 -3.67 20.81 0.60
N HIS A 82 -3.46 19.50 0.57
CA HIS A 82 -4.04 18.54 1.51
C HIS A 82 -3.06 18.12 2.62
N GLU A 83 -1.88 18.74 2.68
CA GLU A 83 -0.84 18.45 3.67
C GLU A 83 -0.49 16.94 3.73
N THR A 84 -0.46 16.27 2.59
CA THR A 84 -0.15 14.85 2.49
C THR A 84 1.35 14.58 2.56
N LEU A 85 1.69 13.34 2.92
CA LEU A 85 3.03 12.79 2.89
C LEU A 85 3.20 12.00 1.60
N SER A 86 4.32 12.22 0.91
CA SER A 86 4.79 11.32 -0.13
C SER A 86 5.67 10.26 0.53
N ILE A 87 5.30 9.00 0.39
CA ILE A 87 6.00 7.87 1.02
C ILE A 87 6.57 7.00 -0.09
N SER A 88 7.86 6.70 -0.02
CA SER A 88 8.56 5.85 -0.99
C SER A 88 9.38 4.82 -0.25
N TYR A 89 9.39 3.59 -0.73
CA TYR A 89 10.16 2.51 -0.12
C TYR A 89 10.70 1.54 -1.17
N MET A 90 11.74 0.80 -0.80
CA MET A 90 12.24 -0.34 -1.57
C MET A 90 12.09 -1.60 -0.72
N PRO A 91 11.24 -2.56 -1.12
CA PRO A 91 11.04 -3.78 -0.34
C PRO A 91 12.26 -4.70 -0.40
N TYR A 92 12.30 -5.69 0.51
CA TYR A 92 13.18 -6.84 0.31
C TYR A 92 12.49 -7.86 -0.60
N ARG A 93 13.22 -8.41 -1.56
CA ARG A 93 12.73 -9.47 -2.46
C ARG A 93 13.69 -10.65 -2.43
N PHE A 94 13.15 -11.84 -2.29
CA PHE A 94 13.89 -13.09 -2.19
C PHE A 94 13.34 -14.12 -3.17
N SER A 95 14.23 -14.93 -3.75
CA SER A 95 13.87 -16.16 -4.45
C SER A 95 13.95 -17.41 -3.56
N SER A 96 14.30 -17.22 -2.28
CA SER A 96 14.46 -18.28 -1.28
C SER A 96 13.55 -18.00 -0.08
N ILE A 97 12.73 -18.98 0.29
CA ILE A 97 11.89 -18.89 1.49
C ILE A 97 12.74 -18.81 2.75
N ASN A 98 13.85 -19.55 2.83
CA ASN A 98 14.68 -19.58 4.03
C ASN A 98 15.35 -18.22 4.29
N GLU A 99 15.86 -17.57 3.24
CA GLU A 99 16.43 -16.22 3.36
C GLU A 99 15.36 -15.19 3.76
N ALA A 100 14.17 -15.31 3.15
CA ALA A 100 13.05 -14.45 3.49
C ALA A 100 12.58 -14.65 4.94
N ALA A 101 12.52 -15.89 5.42
CA ALA A 101 12.13 -16.22 6.79
C ALA A 101 13.14 -15.67 7.81
N GLN A 102 14.44 -15.84 7.57
CA GLN A 102 15.49 -15.24 8.40
C GLN A 102 15.39 -13.72 8.45
N LYS A 103 15.18 -13.08 7.28
CA LYS A 103 15.02 -11.63 7.23
C LYS A 103 13.73 -11.18 7.93
N PHE A 104 12.62 -11.86 7.71
CA PHE A 104 11.34 -11.56 8.35
C PHE A 104 11.43 -11.69 9.87
N PHE A 105 12.07 -12.74 10.37
CA PHE A 105 12.33 -12.92 11.79
C PHE A 105 13.19 -11.78 12.36
N SER A 106 14.25 -11.36 11.64
CA SER A 106 15.08 -10.23 12.08
C SER A 106 14.34 -8.89 12.16
N LEU A 107 13.27 -8.72 11.35
CA LEU A 107 12.49 -7.48 11.29
C LEU A 107 11.31 -7.48 12.27
N SER A 108 10.69 -8.63 12.50
CA SER A 108 9.41 -8.72 13.23
C SER A 108 9.49 -9.51 14.55
N GLY A 109 10.54 -10.32 14.74
CA GLY A 109 10.63 -11.31 15.81
C GLY A 109 9.64 -12.48 15.67
N LYS A 110 8.93 -12.58 14.53
CA LYS A 110 7.93 -13.61 14.26
C LYS A 110 8.42 -14.57 13.18
N SER A 111 7.92 -15.80 13.21
CA SER A 111 8.14 -16.79 12.15
C SER A 111 7.29 -16.48 10.92
N LEU A 112 7.83 -16.78 9.74
CA LEU A 112 7.12 -16.64 8.48
C LEU A 112 6.22 -17.87 8.28
N LEU A 113 4.92 -17.68 8.04
CA LEU A 113 4.05 -18.79 7.69
C LEU A 113 4.15 -19.10 6.20
N ILE A 114 4.36 -20.37 5.87
CA ILE A 114 4.42 -20.89 4.50
C ILE A 114 3.57 -22.15 4.37
N PRO A 115 3.03 -22.47 3.19
CA PRO A 115 2.48 -23.79 2.91
C PRO A 115 3.57 -24.87 2.99
N THR A 116 3.33 -25.96 3.73
CA THR A 116 4.22 -27.14 3.77
C THR A 116 4.25 -27.89 2.45
N SER A 117 3.17 -27.83 1.70
CA SER A 117 3.03 -28.38 0.36
C SER A 117 2.24 -27.41 -0.50
N LEU A 118 2.62 -27.35 -1.77
CA LEU A 118 1.86 -26.66 -2.81
C LEU A 118 1.16 -27.73 -3.66
N PRO A 119 0.02 -27.40 -4.29
CA PRO A 119 -0.52 -28.21 -5.37
C PRO A 119 0.53 -28.45 -6.45
N GLU A 120 0.40 -29.55 -7.18
CA GLU A 120 1.38 -29.97 -8.19
C GLU A 120 1.70 -28.83 -9.18
N ASP A 121 2.98 -28.78 -9.58
CA ASP A 121 3.59 -27.82 -10.52
C ASP A 121 3.70 -26.36 -10.07
N TYR A 122 3.21 -26.00 -8.88
CA TYR A 122 3.48 -24.68 -8.33
C TYR A 122 4.94 -24.50 -7.90
N LYS A 123 5.54 -23.39 -8.34
CA LYS A 123 6.91 -23.01 -7.97
C LYS A 123 6.92 -21.63 -7.34
N LEU A 124 7.79 -21.44 -6.35
CA LEU A 124 8.05 -20.12 -5.79
C LEU A 124 8.53 -19.19 -6.90
N GLN A 125 7.85 -18.06 -7.06
CA GLN A 125 8.32 -16.95 -7.87
C GLN A 125 9.19 -16.02 -7.01
N ASP A 126 8.61 -15.51 -5.93
CA ASP A 126 9.30 -14.63 -4.99
C ASP A 126 8.62 -14.56 -3.63
N VAL A 127 9.39 -14.08 -2.65
CA VAL A 127 8.90 -13.57 -1.37
C VAL A 127 9.27 -12.10 -1.28
N VAL A 128 8.28 -11.24 -1.02
CA VAL A 128 8.45 -9.80 -0.84
C VAL A 128 8.09 -9.42 0.59
N LEU A 129 9.00 -8.72 1.26
CA LEU A 129 8.75 -8.09 2.57
C LEU A 129 8.59 -6.58 2.35
N ASN A 130 7.44 -6.03 2.72
CA ASN A 130 7.17 -4.60 2.63
C ASN A 130 7.05 -3.98 4.03
N PRO A 131 7.42 -2.70 4.19
CA PRO A 131 7.05 -1.96 5.39
C PRO A 131 5.54 -1.76 5.43
N VAL A 132 4.96 -1.81 6.62
CA VAL A 132 3.58 -1.35 6.82
C VAL A 132 3.57 0.18 6.81
N ILE A 133 2.82 0.75 5.87
CA ILE A 133 2.68 2.19 5.72
C ILE A 133 1.45 2.66 6.49
N PRO A 134 1.58 3.68 7.37
CA PRO A 134 0.44 4.16 8.14
C PRO A 134 -0.61 4.77 7.21
N MET A 135 -1.87 4.36 7.39
CA MET A 135 -2.98 4.87 6.60
C MET A 135 -3.18 6.37 6.84
N PHE A 136 -3.53 7.13 5.79
CA PHE A 136 -3.61 8.60 5.86
C PHE A 136 -4.55 9.14 6.95
N PHE A 137 -5.54 8.35 7.38
CA PHE A 137 -6.49 8.72 8.43
C PHE A 137 -6.03 8.31 9.84
N SER A 138 -4.97 7.51 9.97
CA SER A 138 -4.48 7.00 11.26
C SER A 138 -3.84 8.11 12.10
N SER A 139 -3.81 7.91 13.41
CA SER A 139 -3.10 8.79 14.34
C SER A 139 -1.60 8.82 14.03
N GLU A 140 -1.00 7.67 13.75
CA GLU A 140 0.42 7.53 13.40
C GLU A 140 0.79 8.40 12.18
N TYR A 141 -0.01 8.35 11.12
CA TYR A 141 0.21 9.18 9.93
C TYR A 141 0.11 10.67 10.25
N LYS A 142 -0.94 11.08 10.98
CA LYS A 142 -1.16 12.48 11.36
C LYS A 142 -0.02 13.01 12.23
N THR A 143 0.44 12.22 13.20
CA THR A 143 1.57 12.56 14.05
C THR A 143 2.86 12.73 13.23
N LEU A 144 3.16 11.80 12.33
CA LEU A 144 4.32 11.90 11.46
C LEU A 144 4.26 13.15 10.56
N ARG A 145 3.10 13.43 9.97
CA ARG A 145 2.86 14.63 9.17
C ARG A 145 3.12 15.90 9.96
N ASP A 146 2.53 16.02 11.15
CA ASP A 146 2.64 17.22 11.97
C ASP A 146 4.08 17.44 12.45
N GLN A 147 4.81 16.36 12.77
CA GLN A 147 6.24 16.43 13.07
C GLN A 147 7.07 16.95 11.88
N LEU A 148 6.85 16.44 10.67
CA LEU A 148 7.57 16.88 9.48
C LEU A 148 7.22 18.31 9.10
N LYS A 149 5.95 18.70 9.23
CA LYS A 149 5.47 20.08 9.05
C LYS A 149 6.17 21.03 10.02
N ALA A 150 6.18 20.72 11.31
CA ALA A 150 6.85 21.53 12.31
C ALA A 150 8.36 21.67 12.03
N LYS A 151 9.03 20.57 11.64
CA LYS A 151 10.45 20.60 11.23
C LYS A 151 10.68 21.48 10.00
N ALA A 152 9.81 21.40 9.00
CA ALA A 152 9.91 22.22 7.79
C ALA A 152 9.75 23.71 8.11
N GLN A 153 8.77 24.07 8.95
CA GLN A 153 8.53 25.44 9.39
C GLN A 153 9.68 26.00 10.22
N ALA A 154 10.15 25.26 11.22
CA ALA A 154 11.27 25.68 12.07
C ALA A 154 12.57 25.86 11.28
N GLY A 155 12.78 25.04 10.25
CA GLY A 155 13.95 25.11 9.37
C GLY A 155 13.81 26.03 8.16
N GLY A 156 12.66 26.70 7.97
CA GLY A 156 12.39 27.49 6.76
C GLY A 156 12.47 26.69 5.45
N LYS A 157 12.27 25.36 5.50
CA LYS A 157 12.40 24.47 4.35
C LYS A 157 11.06 24.33 3.63
N LYS A 158 11.10 24.42 2.29
CA LYS A 158 9.94 24.16 1.41
C LYS A 158 9.67 22.67 1.22
N VAL A 159 10.72 21.85 1.28
CA VAL A 159 10.65 20.39 1.17
C VAL A 159 11.54 19.79 2.25
N ILE A 160 11.03 18.79 2.96
CA ILE A 160 11.80 17.99 3.91
C ILE A 160 11.59 16.52 3.62
N SER A 161 12.66 15.75 3.63
CA SER A 161 12.64 14.29 3.59
C SER A 161 13.22 13.72 4.87
N GLN A 162 12.75 12.54 5.26
CA GLN A 162 13.24 11.80 6.40
C GLN A 162 13.21 10.31 6.09
N SER A 163 14.33 9.62 6.32
CA SER A 163 14.37 8.15 6.33
C SER A 163 13.74 7.62 7.61
N LEU A 164 12.92 6.59 7.49
CA LEU A 164 12.24 5.92 8.60
C LEU A 164 12.70 4.47 8.69
N LYS A 165 12.72 3.96 9.92
CA LYS A 165 12.80 2.52 10.16
C LYS A 165 11.42 1.90 9.98
N TRP A 166 11.37 0.64 9.57
CA TRP A 166 10.12 -0.10 9.48
C TRP A 166 9.55 -0.29 10.90
N SER A 167 8.31 0.14 11.12
CA SER A 167 7.60 -0.11 12.38
C SER A 167 6.99 -1.52 12.40
N ASN A 168 6.64 -2.05 11.23
CA ASN A 168 6.12 -3.39 11.07
C ASN A 168 6.37 -3.90 9.64
N THR A 169 6.17 -5.20 9.42
CA THR A 169 6.40 -5.86 8.12
C THR A 169 5.15 -6.60 7.67
N GLU A 170 4.79 -6.41 6.41
CA GLU A 170 3.87 -7.29 5.71
C GLU A 170 4.65 -8.18 4.73
N THR A 171 4.11 -9.36 4.45
CA THR A 171 4.74 -10.34 3.57
C THR A 171 3.84 -10.67 2.40
N SER A 172 4.43 -10.98 1.26
CA SER A 172 3.75 -11.44 0.06
C SER A 172 4.57 -12.56 -0.54
N ILE A 173 4.02 -13.77 -0.57
CA ILE A 173 4.66 -14.97 -1.12
C ILE A 173 3.91 -15.33 -2.40
N THR A 174 4.61 -15.33 -3.51
CA THR A 174 4.02 -15.59 -4.82
C THR A 174 4.47 -16.94 -5.36
N TYR A 175 3.51 -17.76 -5.74
CA TYR A 175 3.72 -19.02 -6.44
C TYR A 175 3.13 -18.96 -7.85
N LEU A 176 3.81 -19.59 -8.81
CA LEU A 176 3.39 -19.63 -10.22
C LEU A 176 3.25 -21.07 -10.73
N ARG A 177 2.27 -21.26 -11.62
CA ARG A 177 2.07 -22.48 -12.41
C ARG A 177 1.50 -22.11 -13.78
N ASN A 178 2.20 -22.39 -14.89
CA ASN A 178 1.68 -22.14 -16.25
C ASN A 178 1.09 -20.73 -16.48
N GLY A 179 1.67 -19.69 -15.87
CA GLY A 179 1.17 -18.30 -15.95
C GLY A 179 0.04 -17.96 -14.96
N GLU A 180 -0.45 -18.95 -14.22
CA GLU A 180 -1.34 -18.80 -13.07
C GLU A 180 -0.56 -18.32 -11.84
N ARG A 181 -1.17 -17.47 -11.01
CA ARG A 181 -0.54 -16.91 -9.81
C ARG A 181 -1.40 -17.17 -8.58
N VAL A 182 -0.76 -17.69 -7.54
CA VAL A 182 -1.29 -17.74 -6.18
C VAL A 182 -0.41 -16.85 -5.30
N ASN A 183 -1.02 -15.98 -4.52
CA ASN A 183 -0.31 -15.08 -3.62
C ASN A 183 -0.83 -15.21 -2.19
N LEU A 184 0.05 -15.56 -1.26
CA LEU A 184 -0.21 -15.55 0.17
C LEU A 184 0.38 -14.27 0.76
N ARG A 185 -0.49 -13.39 1.24
CA ARG A 185 -0.13 -12.16 1.95
C ARG A 185 -0.41 -12.33 3.45
N SER A 186 0.49 -11.80 4.28
CA SER A 186 0.23 -11.58 5.70
C SER A 186 0.54 -10.14 6.08
N ALA A 187 -0.29 -9.54 6.91
CA ALA A 187 -0.07 -8.18 7.42
C ALA A 187 -0.64 -8.05 8.83
N PRO A 188 -0.14 -7.10 9.64
CA PRO A 188 -0.79 -6.77 10.90
C PRO A 188 -2.27 -6.48 10.68
N ALA A 189 -3.11 -7.06 11.54
CA ALA A 189 -4.53 -6.80 11.49
C ALA A 189 -4.80 -5.31 11.71
N TYR A 190 -5.70 -4.73 10.93
CA TYR A 190 -6.09 -3.34 11.08
C TYR A 190 -7.58 -3.26 11.42
N THR A 191 -7.91 -2.34 12.31
CA THR A 191 -9.29 -2.09 12.68
C THR A 191 -9.81 -0.92 11.85
N LEU A 192 -10.94 -1.15 11.17
CA LEU A 192 -11.67 -0.05 10.55
C LEU A 192 -12.22 0.89 11.64
N PRO A 193 -12.35 2.20 11.35
CA PRO A 193 -13.05 3.10 12.24
C PRO A 193 -14.48 2.59 12.54
N GLU A 194 -15.00 2.93 13.71
CA GLU A 194 -16.36 2.57 14.09
C GLU A 194 -17.38 3.03 13.04
N GLY A 195 -18.30 2.13 12.67
CA GLY A 195 -19.31 2.38 11.64
C GLY A 195 -18.81 2.30 10.19
N VAL A 196 -17.52 2.01 9.96
CA VAL A 196 -16.96 1.81 8.62
C VAL A 196 -16.86 0.32 8.30
N THR A 197 -17.38 -0.08 7.15
CA THR A 197 -17.24 -1.43 6.59
C THR A 197 -16.55 -1.37 5.24
N LEU A 198 -15.92 -2.47 4.82
CA LEU A 198 -15.45 -2.60 3.44
C LEU A 198 -16.66 -2.68 2.51
N ALA A 199 -16.58 -1.97 1.38
CA ALA A 199 -17.61 -2.05 0.35
C ALA A 199 -17.40 -3.33 -0.47
N GLN A 200 -18.46 -4.13 -0.61
CA GLN A 200 -18.52 -5.21 -1.58
C GLN A 200 -18.83 -4.61 -2.96
N LEU A 201 -18.05 -4.96 -3.98
CA LEU A 201 -18.28 -4.44 -5.33
C LEU A 201 -19.35 -5.25 -6.06
N PRO A 202 -20.06 -4.65 -7.04
CA PRO A 202 -21.05 -5.38 -7.83
C PRO A 202 -20.46 -6.64 -8.47
N GLY A 203 -21.15 -7.76 -8.28
CA GLY A 203 -20.76 -9.06 -8.83
C GLY A 203 -19.80 -9.88 -7.97
N ASP A 204 -19.30 -9.34 -6.86
CA ASP A 204 -18.56 -10.13 -5.87
C ASP A 204 -19.53 -11.05 -5.11
N GLN A 205 -19.09 -12.28 -4.83
CA GLN A 205 -19.85 -13.23 -4.02
C GLN A 205 -19.01 -13.73 -2.87
N ASP A 206 -19.48 -13.47 -1.64
CA ASP A 206 -18.83 -13.89 -0.42
C ASP A 206 -19.49 -15.15 0.15
N GLU A 207 -18.66 -16.06 0.63
CA GLU A 207 -19.04 -17.27 1.33
C GLU A 207 -18.24 -17.37 2.64
N SER A 208 -18.94 -17.45 3.78
CA SER A 208 -18.30 -17.70 5.06
C SER A 208 -17.92 -19.18 5.18
N LEU A 209 -16.68 -19.45 5.58
CA LEU A 209 -16.11 -20.77 5.74
C LEU A 209 -15.56 -20.96 7.15
N THR A 210 -15.35 -22.22 7.53
CA THR A 210 -14.55 -22.59 8.70
C THR A 210 -13.51 -23.60 8.26
N ILE A 211 -12.23 -23.22 8.34
CA ILE A 211 -11.08 -24.02 7.91
C ILE A 211 -10.28 -24.37 9.16
N ASN A 212 -10.23 -25.64 9.56
CA ASN A 212 -9.59 -26.08 10.81
C ASN A 212 -10.01 -25.27 12.05
N GLY A 213 -11.29 -24.90 12.14
CA GLY A 213 -11.83 -24.10 13.25
C GLY A 213 -11.53 -22.60 13.19
N VAL A 214 -10.87 -22.14 12.12
CA VAL A 214 -10.65 -20.71 11.82
C VAL A 214 -11.76 -20.21 10.91
N GLU A 215 -12.43 -19.14 11.33
CA GLU A 215 -13.40 -18.43 10.49
C GLU A 215 -12.67 -17.75 9.32
N ALA A 216 -13.19 -17.95 8.12
CA ALA A 216 -12.63 -17.38 6.91
C ALA A 216 -13.74 -16.87 5.99
N VAL A 217 -13.40 -15.95 5.09
CA VAL A 217 -14.30 -15.47 4.03
C VAL A 217 -13.67 -15.79 2.68
N TYR A 218 -14.39 -16.55 1.87
CA TYR A 218 -14.06 -16.83 0.49
C TYR A 218 -14.85 -15.90 -0.41
N THR A 219 -14.15 -15.12 -1.23
CA THR A 219 -14.77 -14.19 -2.18
C THR A 219 -14.48 -14.65 -3.60
N VAL A 220 -15.52 -14.81 -4.41
CA VAL A 220 -15.42 -14.88 -5.87
C VAL A 220 -15.58 -13.47 -6.41
N PHE A 221 -14.57 -12.97 -7.10
CA PHE A 221 -14.57 -11.59 -7.60
C PHE A 221 -15.37 -11.42 -8.88
N GLY A 222 -16.13 -10.32 -8.92
CA GLY A 222 -16.77 -9.80 -10.11
C GLY A 222 -15.79 -9.14 -11.10
N PRO A 223 -16.31 -8.42 -12.11
CA PRO A 223 -15.50 -7.86 -13.19
C PRO A 223 -14.55 -6.73 -12.76
N HIS A 224 -14.71 -6.17 -11.55
CA HIS A 224 -14.03 -4.95 -11.12
C HIS A 224 -12.64 -5.14 -10.49
N HIS A 225 -12.16 -6.38 -10.34
CA HIS A 225 -10.91 -6.69 -9.62
C HIS A 225 -9.72 -7.04 -10.52
N GLY A 226 -9.72 -6.55 -11.76
CA GLY A 226 -8.63 -6.77 -12.71
C GLY A 226 -8.47 -8.26 -13.06
N ASP A 227 -7.29 -8.82 -12.79
CA ASP A 227 -6.98 -10.23 -13.03
C ASP A 227 -7.30 -11.15 -11.85
N ARG A 228 -7.84 -10.65 -10.74
CA ARG A 228 -8.18 -11.49 -9.58
C ARG A 228 -9.44 -12.31 -9.85
N LYS A 229 -9.42 -13.59 -9.45
CA LYS A 229 -10.54 -14.53 -9.58
C LYS A 229 -11.21 -14.72 -8.24
N VAL A 230 -10.42 -15.11 -7.24
CA VAL A 230 -10.91 -15.41 -5.90
C VAL A 230 -9.92 -14.97 -4.83
N GLN A 231 -10.44 -14.77 -3.63
CA GLN A 231 -9.68 -14.47 -2.42
C GLN A 231 -10.21 -15.33 -1.27
N LEU A 232 -9.31 -15.74 -0.38
CA LEU A 232 -9.64 -16.29 0.92
C LEU A 232 -8.96 -15.44 1.99
N VAL A 233 -9.74 -14.93 2.95
CA VAL A 233 -9.27 -14.05 4.03
C VAL A 233 -9.58 -14.68 5.37
N TRP A 234 -8.61 -14.63 6.29
CA TRP A 234 -8.78 -15.06 7.68
C TRP A 234 -7.78 -14.31 8.57
N SER A 235 -7.99 -14.35 9.89
CA SER A 235 -7.08 -13.76 10.87
C SER A 235 -6.39 -14.86 11.69
N SER A 236 -5.23 -14.54 12.26
CA SER A 236 -4.58 -15.39 13.27
C SER A 236 -5.50 -15.61 14.48
N ALA A 237 -5.27 -16.68 15.23
CA ALA A 237 -6.10 -17.02 16.40
C ALA A 237 -6.11 -15.93 17.49
N ASP A 238 -5.04 -15.14 17.58
CA ASP A 238 -4.93 -13.99 18.49
C ASP A 238 -5.43 -12.67 17.87
N GLY A 239 -5.87 -12.69 16.61
CA GLY A 239 -6.34 -11.52 15.86
C GLY A 239 -5.26 -10.50 15.51
N SER A 240 -3.97 -10.84 15.66
CA SER A 240 -2.87 -9.89 15.43
C SER A 240 -2.42 -9.78 13.97
N VAL A 241 -2.73 -10.76 13.13
CA VAL A 241 -2.32 -10.83 11.72
C VAL A 241 -3.51 -11.21 10.85
N ASP A 242 -3.73 -10.46 9.78
CA ASP A 242 -4.65 -10.81 8.71
C ASP A 242 -3.90 -11.48 7.57
N TYR A 243 -4.46 -12.57 7.09
CA TYR A 243 -3.96 -13.34 5.97
C TYR A 243 -4.89 -13.21 4.78
N THR A 244 -4.29 -13.29 3.60
CA THR A 244 -5.02 -13.23 2.34
C THR A 244 -4.36 -14.18 1.36
N LEU A 245 -5.11 -15.14 0.85
CA LEU A 245 -4.71 -15.98 -0.26
C LEU A 245 -5.51 -15.55 -1.50
N THR A 246 -4.83 -15.10 -2.55
CA THR A 246 -5.48 -14.64 -3.79
C THR A 246 -5.04 -15.50 -4.98
N SER A 247 -5.97 -15.79 -5.89
CA SER A 247 -5.67 -16.41 -7.20
C SER A 247 -6.17 -15.55 -8.36
N THR A 248 -5.53 -15.66 -9.53
CA THR A 248 -5.87 -14.89 -10.75
C THR A 248 -6.81 -15.62 -11.71
N LYS A 249 -7.46 -14.92 -12.66
CA LYS A 249 -8.55 -15.41 -13.54
C LYS A 249 -8.18 -16.60 -14.41
N ASN A 250 -6.91 -16.73 -14.76
CA ASN A 250 -6.43 -17.86 -15.55
C ASN A 250 -6.19 -19.12 -14.71
N THR A 251 -6.41 -19.05 -13.39
CA THR A 251 -6.14 -20.17 -12.49
C THR A 251 -7.17 -21.30 -12.59
N ALA A 252 -6.69 -22.52 -12.77
CA ALA A 252 -7.48 -23.74 -12.63
C ALA A 252 -7.71 -24.15 -11.16
N GLN A 253 -7.23 -23.39 -10.16
CA GLN A 253 -7.42 -23.76 -8.76
C GLN A 253 -8.90 -23.84 -8.40
N THR A 254 -9.24 -24.96 -7.77
CA THR A 254 -10.47 -25.18 -7.06
C THR A 254 -10.43 -24.50 -5.71
N LYS A 255 -11.61 -24.24 -5.14
CA LYS A 255 -11.73 -23.77 -3.77
C LYS A 255 -11.05 -24.71 -2.76
N ALA A 256 -11.19 -26.03 -2.96
CA ALA A 256 -10.59 -27.04 -2.11
C ALA A 256 -9.05 -26.99 -2.09
N GLU A 257 -8.40 -26.71 -3.22
CA GLU A 257 -6.94 -26.53 -3.26
C GLU A 257 -6.48 -25.29 -2.47
N LEU A 258 -7.28 -24.22 -2.48
CA LEU A 258 -6.99 -23.02 -1.70
C LEU A 258 -7.18 -23.26 -0.20
N GLU A 259 -8.23 -23.99 0.19
CA GLU A 259 -8.43 -24.42 1.57
C GLU A 259 -7.27 -25.31 2.05
N ALA A 260 -6.83 -26.26 1.22
CA ALA A 260 -5.70 -27.13 1.52
C ALA A 260 -4.41 -26.34 1.79
N LEU A 261 -4.12 -25.30 0.99
CA LEU A 261 -2.99 -24.40 1.21
C LEU A 261 -3.05 -23.68 2.56
N VAL A 262 -4.24 -23.27 3.01
CA VAL A 262 -4.41 -22.66 4.34
C VAL A 262 -4.20 -23.68 5.45
N THR A 263 -4.72 -24.91 5.29
CA THR A 263 -4.52 -25.96 6.30
C THR A 263 -3.07 -26.44 6.40
N SER A 264 -2.28 -26.26 5.34
CA SER A 264 -0.90 -26.74 5.27
C SER A 264 0.12 -25.73 5.80
N LEU A 265 -0.31 -24.56 6.28
CA LEU A 265 0.59 -23.52 6.76
C LEU A 265 1.41 -23.97 7.98
N THR A 266 2.72 -23.75 7.91
CA THR A 266 3.67 -23.97 9.01
C THR A 266 4.56 -22.76 9.20
N ALA A 267 5.07 -22.61 10.43
CA ALA A 267 6.11 -21.64 10.74
C ALA A 267 7.47 -22.10 10.17
N GLN A 268 8.18 -21.15 9.57
CA GLN A 268 9.61 -21.21 9.23
C GLN A 268 10.42 -20.25 10.10
#